data_AF-A0A972LXU4-F1
#
_entry.id   AF-A0A972LXU4-F1
#
_cell.length_a   1.000
_cell.length_b   1.000
_cell.length_c   1.000
_cell.angle_alpha   90.00
_cell.angle_beta   90.00
_cell.angle_gamma   90.00
#
_symmetry.space_group_name_H-M   'P 1'
#
loop_
_entity.id
_entity.type
_entity.pdbx_description
1 polymer ?
#
loop_
_entity_poly.entity_id
_entity_poly.type
_entity_poly.pdbx_seq_one_letter_code
_entity_poly.pdbx_strand_id
1 'polypeptide(L)'
;MEIVLGIMGIVFAIGVVLSHNPMRAIIFMGAFSITMATYYYAMGAPDVAMAEATLGAVFTTFIYIVAMKHRGSIKVAYIRKEPFFYRTREGFAGSEYHLLKRFADKNAMHLEITRIAETPSHKDLQTDRSFQFDIICGGLKDNLSLPGYTPLPYHLRGFAIYVKTDSEDIYESLEDFLIGDSDEEY
;
A
#
# COMPACT_ATOMS: atom_id res chain seq x y z
N MET A 1 -19.90 23.42 32.42
CA MET A 1 -19.71 22.77 31.10
C MET A 1 -18.26 22.74 30.67
N GLU A 2 -17.47 23.78 30.95
CA GLU A 2 -16.05 23.90 30.58
C GLU A 2 -15.19 22.71 31.06
N ILE A 3 -15.30 22.33 32.34
CA ILE A 3 -14.54 21.20 32.91
C ILE A 3 -14.82 19.89 32.17
N VAL A 4 -16.07 19.65 31.76
CA VAL A 4 -16.47 18.44 31.04
C VAL A 4 -15.83 18.41 29.65
N LEU A 5 -15.83 19.55 28.94
CA LEU A 5 -15.19 19.70 27.64
C LEU A 5 -13.67 19.51 27.73
N GLY A 6 -13.03 20.07 28.77
CA GLY A 6 -11.60 19.89 29.02
C GLY A 6 -11.23 18.42 29.26
N ILE A 7 -11.99 17.72 30.11
CA ILE A 7 -11.79 16.28 30.35
C ILE A 7 -11.99 15.49 29.06
N MET A 8 -13.04 15.79 28.29
CA MET A 8 -13.30 15.13 27.00
C MET A 8 -12.15 15.33 26.01
N GLY A 9 -11.58 16.55 25.95
CA GLY A 9 -10.39 16.83 25.15
C GLY A 9 -9.18 15.99 25.56
N ILE A 10 -8.93 15.82 26.86
CA ILE A 10 -7.83 14.97 27.35
C ILE A 10 -8.04 13.50 26.92
N VAL A 11 -9.28 13.00 27.02
CA VAL A 11 -9.61 11.63 26.58
C VAL A 11 -9.33 11.45 25.08
N PHE A 12 -9.73 12.40 24.24
CA PHE A 12 -9.42 12.34 22.80
C PHE A 12 -7.92 12.43 22.52
N ALA A 13 -7.17 13.28 23.23
CA ALA A 13 -5.72 13.37 23.10
C ALA A 13 -5.02 12.03 23.42
N ILE A 14 -5.43 11.36 24.50
CA ILE A 14 -4.94 10.01 24.82
C ILE A 14 -5.33 9.02 23.71
N GLY A 15 -6.55 9.11 23.18
CA GLY A 15 -7.03 8.29 22.07
C GLY A 15 -6.18 8.43 20.79
N VAL A 16 -5.70 9.65 20.49
CA VAL A 16 -4.76 9.90 19.37
C VAL A 16 -3.46 9.12 19.59
N VAL A 17 -2.82 9.26 20.76
CA VAL A 17 -1.52 8.65 21.06
C VAL A 17 -1.59 7.12 21.09
N LEU A 18 -2.69 6.55 21.60
CA LEU A 18 -2.88 5.10 21.66
C LEU A 18 -3.37 4.48 20.33
N SER A 19 -3.54 5.27 19.27
CA SER A 19 -4.03 4.77 17.99
C SER A 19 -2.91 4.23 17.11
N HIS A 20 -2.87 2.91 16.97
CA HIS A 20 -1.94 2.22 16.08
C HIS A 20 -2.29 2.37 14.59
N ASN A 21 -3.58 2.59 14.29
CA ASN A 21 -4.04 2.83 12.92
C ASN A 21 -4.12 4.34 12.66
N PRO A 22 -3.47 4.87 11.60
CA PRO A 22 -3.46 6.30 11.30
C PRO A 22 -4.86 6.86 11.05
N MET A 23 -5.77 6.09 10.44
CA MET A 23 -7.16 6.52 10.25
C MET A 23 -7.87 6.76 11.58
N ARG A 24 -7.63 5.90 12.57
CA ARG A 24 -8.22 6.04 13.90
C ARG A 24 -7.65 7.25 14.64
N ALA A 25 -6.34 7.49 14.51
CA ALA A 25 -5.67 8.66 15.08
C ALA A 25 -6.25 9.97 14.51
N ILE A 26 -6.49 10.04 13.20
CA ILE A 26 -7.08 11.20 12.52
C ILE A 26 -8.50 11.48 13.01
N ILE A 27 -9.32 10.45 13.21
CA ILE A 27 -10.68 10.61 13.76
C ILE A 27 -10.63 11.22 15.17
N PHE A 28 -9.76 10.70 16.05
CA PHE A 28 -9.59 11.24 17.40
C PHE A 28 -9.04 12.68 17.37
N MET A 29 -8.16 13.01 16.43
CA MET A 29 -7.61 14.36 16.26
C MET A 29 -8.69 15.36 15.82
N GLY A 30 -9.57 14.97 14.90
CA GLY A 30 -10.72 15.79 14.51
C GLY A 30 -11.70 16.02 15.66
N ALA A 31 -12.01 14.98 16.44
CA ALA A 31 -12.86 15.08 17.63
C ALA A 31 -12.24 15.98 18.71
N PHE A 32 -10.92 15.86 18.93
CA PHE A 32 -10.16 16.73 19.83
C PHE A 32 -10.29 18.20 19.42
N SER A 33 -10.06 18.51 18.14
CA SER A 33 -10.08 19.90 17.68
C SER A 33 -11.48 20.54 17.75
N ILE A 34 -12.54 19.81 17.38
CA ILE A 34 -13.92 20.30 17.55
C ILE A 34 -14.23 20.57 19.02
N THR A 35 -13.75 19.69 19.91
CA THR A 35 -13.93 19.84 21.36
C THR A 35 -13.22 21.08 21.88
N MET A 36 -11.98 21.32 21.44
CA MET A 36 -11.19 22.49 21.83
C MET A 36 -11.75 23.80 21.26
N ALA A 37 -12.18 23.83 20.00
CA ALA A 37 -12.86 25.00 19.43
C ALA A 37 -14.12 25.35 20.23
N THR A 38 -14.91 24.34 20.61
CA THR A 38 -16.10 24.53 21.45
C THR A 38 -15.72 25.02 22.86
N TYR A 39 -14.64 24.50 23.43
CA TYR A 39 -14.13 24.93 24.73
C TYR A 39 -13.71 26.40 24.71
N TYR A 40 -12.94 26.84 23.71
CA TYR A 40 -12.53 28.24 23.57
C TYR A 40 -13.70 29.18 23.33
N TYR A 41 -14.69 28.74 22.55
CA TYR A 41 -15.93 29.50 22.36
C TYR A 41 -16.68 29.66 23.68
N ALA A 42 -16.79 28.59 24.48
CA ALA A 42 -17.43 28.64 25.80
C ALA A 42 -16.69 29.55 26.79
N MET A 43 -15.36 29.64 26.70
CA MET A 43 -14.54 30.56 27.49
C MET A 43 -14.61 32.02 27.03
N GLY A 44 -15.41 32.36 26.03
CA GLY A 44 -15.54 33.71 25.51
C GLY A 44 -14.36 34.17 24.64
N ALA A 45 -13.59 33.21 24.09
CA ALA A 45 -12.48 33.47 23.17
C ALA A 45 -12.84 33.03 21.74
N PRO A 46 -13.73 33.77 21.03
CA PRO A 46 -14.24 33.37 19.71
C PRO A 46 -13.15 33.38 18.62
N ASP A 47 -12.20 34.32 18.68
CA ASP A 47 -11.12 34.41 17.69
C ASP A 47 -10.19 33.18 17.77
N VAL A 48 -9.89 32.74 18.99
CA VAL A 48 -9.09 31.54 19.25
C VAL A 48 -9.86 30.29 18.83
N ALA A 49 -11.18 30.24 19.09
CA ALA A 49 -12.03 29.14 18.67
C ALA A 49 -12.06 28.97 17.14
N MET A 50 -12.18 30.08 16.41
CA MET A 50 -12.12 30.09 14.95
C MET A 50 -10.75 29.64 14.42
N ALA A 51 -9.67 30.11 15.04
CA ALA A 51 -8.32 29.69 14.69
C ALA A 51 -8.13 28.18 14.92
N GLU A 52 -8.55 27.66 16.07
CA GLU A 52 -8.46 26.22 16.39
C GLU A 52 -9.27 25.37 15.43
N ALA A 53 -10.52 25.74 15.13
CA ALA A 53 -11.35 25.00 14.17
C ALA A 53 -10.70 24.96 12.77
N THR A 54 -10.08 26.07 12.36
CA THR A 54 -9.38 26.16 11.07
C THR A 54 -8.13 25.31 11.06
N LEU A 55 -7.27 25.42 12.09
CA LEU A 55 -6.05 24.62 12.22
C LEU A 55 -6.40 23.14 12.31
N GLY A 56 -7.41 22.77 13.09
CA GLY A 56 -7.94 21.41 13.19
C GLY A 56 -8.30 20.82 11.85
N ALA A 57 -9.11 21.53 11.05
CA ALA A 57 -9.52 21.09 9.73
C ALA A 57 -8.32 20.94 8.78
N VAL A 58 -7.43 21.93 8.75
CA VAL A 58 -6.26 21.94 7.85
C VAL A 58 -5.26 20.85 8.23
N PHE A 59 -4.86 20.76 9.50
CA PHE A 59 -3.89 19.76 9.97
C PHE A 59 -4.43 18.33 9.87
N THR A 60 -5.69 18.09 10.26
CA THR A 60 -6.31 16.77 10.14
C THR A 60 -6.35 16.32 8.68
N THR A 61 -6.70 17.22 7.76
CA THR A 61 -6.69 16.95 6.31
C THR A 61 -5.27 16.70 5.79
N PHE A 62 -4.31 17.53 6.20
CA PHE A 62 -2.92 17.38 5.77
C PHE A 62 -2.33 16.04 6.23
N ILE A 63 -2.52 15.68 7.50
CA ILE A 63 -2.10 14.40 8.06
C ILE A 63 -2.79 13.24 7.35
N TYR A 64 -4.08 13.35 7.04
CA TYR A 64 -4.80 12.34 6.27
C TYR A 64 -4.18 12.12 4.89
N ILE A 65 -3.89 13.19 4.16
CA ILE A 65 -3.25 13.10 2.84
C ILE A 65 -1.86 12.46 2.98
N VAL A 66 -1.05 12.87 3.96
CA VAL A 66 0.29 12.30 4.20
C VAL A 66 0.19 10.80 4.55
N ALA A 67 -0.76 10.43 5.42
CA ALA A 67 -0.99 9.04 5.81
C ALA A 67 -1.46 8.17 4.62
N MET A 68 -2.24 8.73 3.70
CA MET A 68 -2.66 8.03 2.47
C MET A 68 -1.57 7.96 1.40
N LYS A 69 -0.74 9.01 1.30
CA LYS A 69 0.30 9.13 0.25
C LYS A 69 1.37 8.05 0.35
N HIS A 70 1.49 7.38 1.50
CA HIS A 70 2.50 6.34 1.71
C HIS A 70 2.13 4.97 1.12
N ARG A 71 0.98 4.83 0.43
CA ARG A 71 0.62 3.59 -0.27
C ARG A 71 1.28 3.58 -1.64
N GLY A 72 2.47 2.98 -1.73
CA GLY A 72 3.12 2.73 -3.03
C GLY A 72 2.21 1.90 -3.94
N SER A 73 2.27 2.15 -5.25
CA SER A 73 1.66 1.25 -6.23
C SER A 73 2.74 0.41 -6.91
N ILE A 74 2.47 -0.89 -7.02
CA ILE A 74 3.33 -1.84 -7.75
C ILE A 74 2.65 -2.11 -9.08
N LYS A 75 3.36 -1.82 -10.17
CA LYS A 75 2.91 -2.11 -11.52
C LYS A 75 3.27 -3.54 -11.87
N VAL A 76 2.26 -4.37 -12.02
CA VAL A 76 2.41 -5.79 -12.35
C VAL A 76 1.95 -6.06 -13.77
N ALA A 77 2.87 -6.51 -14.60
CA ALA A 77 2.57 -7.13 -15.88
C ALA A 77 2.32 -8.62 -15.69
N TYR A 78 1.25 -9.15 -16.28
CA TYR A 78 1.01 -10.59 -16.29
C TYR A 78 0.69 -11.15 -17.67
N ILE A 79 1.17 -12.37 -17.91
CA ILE A 79 0.77 -13.21 -19.04
C ILE A 79 -0.30 -14.18 -18.55
N ARG A 80 -1.39 -14.32 -19.32
CA ARG A 80 -2.46 -15.24 -18.93
C ARG A 80 -1.97 -16.68 -19.05
N LYS A 81 -1.83 -17.36 -17.93
CA LYS A 81 -1.48 -18.79 -17.86
C LYS A 81 -2.11 -19.42 -16.64
N GLU A 82 -3.03 -20.36 -16.85
CA GLU A 82 -3.63 -21.14 -15.78
C GLU A 82 -2.60 -22.21 -15.33
N PRO A 83 -2.40 -22.45 -14.01
CA PRO A 83 -3.08 -21.88 -12.85
C PRO A 83 -2.41 -20.63 -12.22
N PHE A 84 -1.37 -20.07 -12.85
CA PHE A 84 -0.51 -19.03 -12.29
C PHE A 84 -1.18 -17.66 -12.18
N PHE A 85 -1.76 -17.18 -13.27
CA PHE A 85 -2.43 -15.89 -13.32
C PHE A 85 -3.48 -15.86 -14.43
N TYR A 86 -4.75 -15.68 -14.06
CA TYR A 86 -5.86 -15.60 -14.99
C TYR A 86 -6.96 -14.68 -14.47
N ARG A 87 -7.79 -14.18 -15.40
CA ARG A 87 -8.94 -13.34 -15.08
C ARG A 87 -10.19 -14.19 -14.92
N THR A 88 -10.87 -14.06 -13.80
CA THR A 88 -12.17 -14.68 -13.52
C THR A 88 -13.30 -13.67 -13.77
N ARG A 89 -14.56 -14.11 -13.62
CA ARG A 89 -15.72 -13.19 -13.69
C ARG A 89 -15.74 -12.18 -12.53
N GLU A 90 -15.11 -12.52 -11.41
CA GLU A 90 -15.10 -11.73 -10.17
C GLU A 90 -13.80 -10.93 -9.98
N GLY A 91 -12.81 -11.09 -10.85
CA GLY A 91 -11.53 -10.38 -10.74
C GLY A 91 -10.37 -11.15 -11.35
N PHE A 92 -9.28 -11.28 -10.59
CA PHE A 92 -8.11 -12.06 -10.95
C PHE A 92 -7.95 -13.23 -9.97
N ALA A 93 -7.37 -14.32 -10.45
CA ALA A 93 -7.08 -15.51 -9.66
C ALA A 93 -5.80 -16.17 -10.17
N GLY A 94 -5.23 -17.04 -9.34
CA GLY A 94 -4.02 -17.79 -9.64
C GLY A 94 -2.95 -17.63 -8.56
N SER A 95 -2.01 -18.57 -8.50
CA SER A 95 -1.01 -18.63 -7.43
C SER A 95 -0.16 -17.36 -7.35
N GLU A 96 0.31 -16.84 -8.49
CA GLU A 96 1.13 -15.62 -8.53
C GLU A 96 0.31 -14.37 -8.21
N TYR A 97 -0.96 -14.32 -8.63
CA TYR A 97 -1.86 -13.24 -8.24
C TYR A 97 -2.11 -13.23 -6.73
N HIS A 98 -2.40 -14.38 -6.13
CA HIS A 98 -2.66 -14.48 -4.69
C HIS A 98 -1.43 -14.12 -3.87
N LEU A 99 -0.24 -14.56 -4.30
CA LEU A 99 1.03 -14.19 -3.68
C LEU A 99 1.25 -12.67 -3.72
N LEU A 100 1.17 -12.07 -4.91
CA LEU A 100 1.38 -10.62 -5.06
C LEU A 100 0.32 -9.82 -4.32
N LYS A 101 -0.93 -10.32 -4.26
CA LYS A 101 -1.99 -9.69 -3.49
C LYS A 101 -1.69 -9.71 -2.00
N ARG A 102 -1.29 -10.86 -1.44
CA ARG A 102 -0.87 -10.95 -0.02
C ARG A 102 0.32 -10.04 0.28
N PHE A 103 1.31 -10.00 -0.60
CA PHE A 103 2.45 -9.10 -0.49
C PHE A 103 2.03 -7.62 -0.48
N ALA A 104 1.16 -7.23 -1.41
CA ALA A 104 0.66 -5.85 -1.50
C ALA A 104 -0.19 -5.48 -0.27
N ASP A 105 -1.08 -6.37 0.16
CA ASP A 105 -1.93 -6.15 1.34
C ASP A 105 -1.08 -5.99 2.62
N LYS A 106 -0.05 -6.84 2.80
CA LYS A 106 0.89 -6.79 3.93
C LYS A 106 1.66 -5.47 3.97
N ASN A 107 2.07 -4.97 2.81
CA ASN A 107 2.83 -3.72 2.71
C ASN A 107 1.95 -2.47 2.48
N ALA A 108 0.62 -2.60 2.58
CA ALA A 108 -0.35 -1.55 2.29
C ALA A 108 -0.15 -0.88 0.90
N MET A 109 0.33 -1.64 -0.07
CA MET A 109 0.55 -1.22 -1.45
C MET A 109 -0.65 -1.55 -2.34
N HIS A 110 -0.79 -0.83 -3.46
CA HIS A 110 -1.83 -1.11 -4.45
C HIS A 110 -1.24 -1.81 -5.68
N LEU A 111 -1.89 -2.87 -6.17
CA LEU A 111 -1.48 -3.56 -7.39
C LEU A 111 -2.12 -2.92 -8.62
N GLU A 112 -1.29 -2.42 -9.54
CA GLU A 112 -1.71 -1.99 -10.86
C GLU A 112 -1.44 -3.12 -11.88
N ILE A 113 -2.48 -3.90 -12.16
CA ILE A 113 -2.36 -5.12 -12.97
C ILE A 113 -2.62 -4.81 -14.45
N THR A 114 -1.63 -5.06 -15.30
CA THR A 114 -1.69 -4.90 -16.75
C THR A 114 -1.46 -6.23 -17.45
N ARG A 115 -2.33 -6.58 -18.40
CA ARG A 115 -2.18 -7.82 -19.18
C ARG A 115 -1.23 -7.60 -20.36
N ILE A 116 -0.27 -8.49 -20.54
CA ILE A 116 0.57 -8.58 -21.74
C ILE A 116 0.13 -9.80 -22.57
N ALA A 117 0.07 -9.62 -23.90
CA ALA A 117 -0.41 -10.63 -24.83
C ALA A 117 0.61 -11.76 -25.08
N GLU A 118 1.90 -11.45 -25.09
CA GLU A 118 2.99 -12.38 -25.41
C GLU A 118 4.11 -12.33 -24.36
N THR A 119 4.89 -13.42 -24.26
CA THR A 119 6.11 -13.40 -23.45
C THR A 119 7.07 -12.38 -24.07
N PRO A 120 7.51 -11.36 -23.31
CA PRO A 120 8.24 -10.27 -23.90
C PRO A 120 9.58 -10.78 -24.43
N SER A 121 9.83 -10.58 -25.73
CA SER A 121 11.04 -11.02 -26.41
C SER A 121 12.17 -10.00 -26.25
N HIS A 122 13.43 -10.43 -26.32
CA HIS A 122 14.63 -9.61 -26.07
C HIS A 122 14.69 -8.28 -26.87
N LYS A 123 13.94 -8.18 -27.98
CA LYS A 123 13.87 -6.99 -28.84
C LYS A 123 12.81 -5.98 -28.40
N ASP A 124 11.74 -6.45 -27.76
CA ASP A 124 10.61 -5.63 -27.31
C ASP A 124 10.93 -4.91 -25.99
N LEU A 125 11.72 -5.55 -25.11
CA LEU A 125 12.14 -4.94 -23.84
C LEU A 125 13.11 -3.77 -23.99
N GLN A 126 13.88 -3.70 -25.08
CA GLN A 126 14.89 -2.62 -25.26
C GLN A 126 14.34 -1.38 -25.97
N THR A 127 13.23 -1.50 -26.71
CA THR A 127 12.73 -0.42 -27.57
C THR A 127 11.55 0.34 -26.95
N ASP A 128 10.83 -0.28 -26.02
CA ASP A 128 9.54 0.24 -25.58
C ASP A 128 9.59 0.87 -24.18
N ARG A 129 9.36 2.18 -24.10
CA ARG A 129 9.18 2.92 -22.84
C ARG A 129 7.96 2.43 -22.02
N SER A 130 7.13 1.57 -22.62
CA SER A 130 5.94 0.97 -22.02
C SER A 130 6.25 -0.20 -21.07
N PHE A 131 7.48 -0.74 -21.08
CA PHE A 131 7.93 -1.80 -20.13
C PHE A 131 8.45 -1.24 -18.80
N GLN A 132 7.76 -0.24 -18.24
CA GLN A 132 8.00 0.29 -16.89
C GLN A 132 7.14 -0.45 -15.86
N PHE A 133 7.18 -1.78 -15.88
CA PHE A 133 6.54 -2.60 -14.85
C PHE A 133 7.56 -2.91 -13.77
N ASP A 134 7.14 -2.91 -12.52
CA ASP A 134 7.99 -3.28 -11.39
C ASP A 134 8.14 -4.80 -11.32
N ILE A 135 7.08 -5.52 -11.72
CA ILE A 135 7.01 -6.98 -11.67
C ILE A 135 6.39 -7.54 -12.96
N ILE A 136 6.97 -8.61 -13.49
CA ILE A 136 6.41 -9.42 -14.59
C ILE A 136 6.17 -10.85 -14.09
N CYS A 137 4.96 -11.36 -14.30
CA CYS A 137 4.54 -12.71 -13.92
C CYS A 137 3.65 -13.36 -15.00
N GLY A 138 3.20 -14.59 -14.76
CA GLY A 138 2.35 -15.37 -15.67
C GLY A 138 2.90 -16.77 -15.95
N GLY A 139 3.57 -17.40 -14.98
CA GLY A 139 4.21 -18.71 -15.16
C GLY A 139 5.37 -18.68 -16.16
N LEU A 140 6.24 -17.68 -15.99
CA LEU A 140 7.52 -17.55 -16.69
C LEU A 140 8.53 -18.56 -16.14
N LYS A 141 9.35 -19.15 -17.02
CA LYS A 141 10.39 -20.09 -16.59
C LYS A 141 11.55 -19.35 -15.95
N ASP A 142 12.13 -19.92 -14.90
CA ASP A 142 13.31 -19.38 -14.19
C ASP A 142 14.54 -19.17 -15.08
N ASN A 143 14.66 -19.94 -16.16
CA ASN A 143 15.76 -19.85 -17.10
C ASN A 143 15.61 -18.78 -18.19
N LEU A 144 14.54 -17.99 -18.16
CA LEU A 144 14.32 -16.93 -19.13
C LEU A 144 15.17 -15.70 -18.75
N SER A 145 16.06 -15.24 -19.63
CA SER A 145 16.78 -13.98 -19.42
C SER A 145 15.98 -12.80 -19.95
N LEU A 146 15.45 -11.97 -19.04
CA LEU A 146 14.81 -10.71 -19.36
C LEU A 146 15.75 -9.54 -19.03
N PRO A 147 16.20 -8.74 -20.02
CA PRO A 147 17.10 -7.62 -19.75
C PRO A 147 16.44 -6.59 -18.82
N GLY A 148 17.13 -6.22 -17.74
CA GLY A 148 16.63 -5.27 -16.74
C GLY A 148 15.68 -5.86 -15.70
N TYR A 149 15.54 -7.19 -15.67
CA TYR A 149 14.76 -7.88 -14.66
C TYR A 149 15.53 -9.06 -14.06
N THR A 150 15.42 -9.23 -12.75
CA THR A 150 16.03 -10.33 -11.99
C THR A 150 14.96 -11.40 -11.74
N PRO A 151 15.21 -12.68 -12.07
CA PRO A 151 14.29 -13.75 -11.76
C PRO A 151 14.31 -14.06 -10.25
N LEU A 152 13.14 -13.97 -9.61
CA LEU A 152 12.91 -14.40 -8.24
C LEU A 152 12.15 -15.74 -8.27
N PRO A 153 12.84 -16.88 -8.01
CA PRO A 153 12.19 -18.17 -7.94
C PRO A 153 11.27 -18.25 -6.73
N TYR A 154 10.17 -18.96 -6.87
CA TYR A 154 9.22 -19.20 -5.78
C TYR A 154 8.89 -20.70 -5.69
N HIS A 155 7.97 -21.08 -4.80
CA HIS A 155 7.66 -22.47 -4.42
C HIS A 155 7.47 -23.46 -5.59
N LEU A 156 7.03 -23.01 -6.78
CA LEU A 156 6.90 -23.86 -7.96
C LEU A 156 8.23 -23.95 -8.74
N ARG A 157 8.94 -25.08 -8.56
CA ARG A 157 10.19 -25.40 -9.27
C ARG A 157 10.04 -25.19 -10.78
N GLY A 158 10.95 -24.41 -11.36
CA GLY A 158 11.00 -24.10 -12.80
C GLY A 158 10.22 -22.86 -13.21
N PHE A 159 9.62 -22.12 -12.27
CA PHE A 159 8.96 -20.85 -12.51
C PHE A 159 9.53 -19.74 -11.63
N ALA A 160 9.54 -18.52 -12.17
CA ALA A 160 10.02 -17.33 -11.46
C ALA A 160 9.16 -16.11 -11.76
N ILE A 161 9.09 -15.20 -10.79
CA ILE A 161 8.56 -13.86 -10.95
C ILE A 161 9.73 -12.94 -11.28
N TYR A 162 9.58 -12.07 -12.26
CA TYR A 162 10.65 -11.18 -12.69
C TYR A 162 10.46 -9.80 -12.10
N VAL A 163 11.41 -9.37 -11.27
CA VAL A 163 11.38 -8.04 -10.64
C VAL A 163 12.37 -7.13 -11.35
N LYS A 164 12.01 -5.88 -11.56
CA LYS A 164 12.88 -4.90 -12.21
C LYS A 164 14.18 -4.74 -11.40
N THR A 165 15.33 -4.86 -12.06
CA THR A 165 16.66 -4.82 -11.41
C THR A 165 16.95 -3.47 -10.73
N ASP A 166 16.35 -2.39 -11.21
CA ASP A 166 16.46 -1.03 -10.64
C ASP A 166 15.61 -0.85 -9.36
N SER A 167 14.89 -1.89 -8.92
CA SER A 167 13.97 -1.88 -7.79
C SER A 167 14.40 -2.89 -6.73
N GLU A 168 15.63 -2.74 -6.23
CA GLU A 168 16.25 -3.60 -5.21
C GLU A 168 15.37 -3.71 -3.94
N ASP A 169 14.79 -2.60 -3.48
CA ASP A 169 13.87 -2.59 -2.33
C ASP A 169 12.67 -3.55 -2.48
N ILE A 170 12.12 -3.66 -3.69
CA ILE A 170 10.98 -4.54 -3.99
C ILE A 170 11.45 -5.99 -4.02
N TYR A 171 12.63 -6.24 -4.59
CA TYR A 171 13.22 -7.58 -4.67
C TYR A 171 13.47 -8.14 -3.27
N GLU A 172 14.19 -7.42 -2.41
CA GLU A 172 14.49 -7.84 -1.03
C GLU A 172 13.19 -8.06 -0.23
N SER A 173 12.25 -7.11 -0.30
CA SER A 173 10.97 -7.22 0.42
C SER A 173 10.14 -8.43 -0.03
N LEU A 174 10.14 -8.74 -1.33
CA LEU A 174 9.40 -9.87 -1.88
C LEU A 174 10.11 -11.21 -1.57
N GLU A 175 11.44 -11.23 -1.55
CA GLU A 175 12.24 -12.38 -1.15
C GLU A 175 12.03 -12.71 0.33
N ASP A 176 12.14 -11.71 1.23
CA ASP A 176 11.84 -11.86 2.65
C ASP A 176 10.41 -12.35 2.89
N PHE A 177 9.46 -11.85 2.10
CA PHE A 177 8.06 -12.30 2.16
C PHE A 177 7.92 -13.77 1.74
N LEU A 178 8.60 -14.19 0.67
CA LEU A 178 8.57 -15.57 0.19
C LEU A 178 9.23 -16.56 1.15
N ILE A 179 10.31 -16.14 1.82
CA ILE A 179 10.97 -16.92 2.87
C ILE A 179 10.07 -17.02 4.10
N GLY A 180 9.46 -15.90 4.53
CA GLY A 180 8.57 -15.88 5.69
C GLY A 180 7.24 -16.63 5.51
N ASP A 181 6.66 -16.64 4.31
CA ASP A 181 5.42 -17.39 4.00
C ASP A 181 5.69 -18.91 3.95
N SER A 182 6.95 -19.34 3.78
CA SER A 182 7.34 -20.76 3.79
C SER A 182 7.37 -21.40 5.18
N ASP A 183 7.41 -20.58 6.25
CA ASP A 183 7.44 -21.04 7.64
C ASP A 183 6.04 -21.14 8.28
N GLU A 184 4.99 -20.57 7.65
CA GLU A 184 3.60 -20.62 8.15
C GLU A 184 2.80 -21.85 7.67
N GLU A 185 3.40 -22.74 6.87
CA GLU A 185 2.79 -24.00 6.40
C GLU A 185 3.38 -25.23 7.12
N TYR A 186 3.17 -25.35 8.44
CA TYR A 186 3.33 -26.61 9.21
C TYR A 186 2.24 -26.81 10.25
#